data_AF-A0A1Y3CTZ2-F1
#
_entry.id   AF-A0A1Y3CTZ2-F1
#
_cell.length_a   1.000
_cell.length_b   1.000
_cell.length_c   1.000
_cell.angle_alpha   90.00
_cell.angle_beta   90.00
_cell.angle_gamma   90.00
#
_symmetry.space_group_name_H-M   'P 1'
#
loop_
_entity.id
_entity.type
_entity.pdbx_description
1 polymer ?
#
loop_
_entity_poly.entity_id
_entity_poly.type
_entity_poly.pdbx_seq_one_letter_code
_entity_poly.pdbx_strand_id
1 'polypeptide(L)'
;MKRIGLDVSKSDGLSPHSHRHAYGRRLSRAGVEPIIIKKCLHHSSIESQLVYTTPSLKEVTKALTAATEQLLNPSDSNEETCTPSWQVLLQHGFDDIDPYNLFAGKNPKFGKHK
;
A
#
# COMPACT_ATOMS: atom_id res chain seq x y z
N MET A 1 -15.41 28.77 23.48
CA MET A 1 -16.25 29.50 22.52
C MET A 1 -17.22 28.50 21.87
N LYS A 2 -18.50 28.50 22.26
CA LYS A 2 -19.60 27.78 21.59
C LYS A 2 -20.49 28.84 20.92
N ARG A 3 -20.36 29.03 19.60
CA ARG A 3 -21.29 29.88 18.82
C ARG A 3 -22.47 29.09 18.22
N ILE A 4 -22.35 27.77 18.15
CA ILE A 4 -23.34 26.84 17.56
C ILE A 4 -23.55 25.57 18.41
N GLY A 5 -23.18 25.60 19.70
CA GLY A 5 -23.39 24.48 20.62
C GLY A 5 -22.37 23.32 20.56
N LEU A 6 -21.40 23.34 19.63
CA LEU A 6 -20.39 22.29 19.48
C LEU A 6 -19.15 22.49 20.38
N ASP A 7 -18.67 21.41 20.99
CA ASP A 7 -17.46 21.42 21.80
C ASP A 7 -16.21 21.60 20.93
N VAL A 8 -15.20 22.28 21.47
CA VAL A 8 -13.95 22.49 20.73
C VAL A 8 -13.21 21.16 20.63
N SER A 9 -13.03 20.68 19.40
CA SER A 9 -12.32 19.46 19.06
C SER A 9 -11.27 19.72 17.97
N LYS A 10 -10.04 19.28 18.21
CA LYS A 10 -8.95 19.37 17.23
C LYS A 10 -9.07 18.32 16.13
N SER A 11 -9.54 17.11 16.44
CA SER A 11 -9.72 16.05 15.46
C SER A 11 -10.78 16.43 14.42
N ASP A 12 -11.85 17.06 14.90
CA ASP A 12 -13.06 17.30 14.10
C ASP A 12 -13.05 18.66 13.39
N GLY A 13 -12.00 19.45 13.60
CA GLY A 13 -11.84 20.74 12.94
C GLY A 13 -12.68 21.86 13.55
N LEU A 14 -13.02 21.77 14.84
CA LEU A 14 -13.91 22.72 15.54
C LEU A 14 -13.16 23.90 16.17
N SER A 15 -11.96 24.21 15.68
CA SER A 15 -11.23 25.46 15.90
C SER A 15 -10.76 26.03 14.55
N PRO A 16 -10.49 27.34 14.42
CA PRO A 16 -10.13 27.93 13.12
C PRO A 16 -8.93 27.24 12.44
N HIS A 17 -7.88 26.93 13.21
CA HIS A 17 -6.71 26.26 12.66
C HIS A 17 -6.96 24.77 12.41
N SER A 18 -7.67 24.08 13.31
CA SER A 18 -8.00 22.67 13.10
C SER A 18 -8.96 22.46 11.92
N HIS A 19 -9.82 23.43 11.62
CA HIS A 19 -10.69 23.41 10.46
C HIS A 19 -9.88 23.35 9.16
N ARG A 20 -8.83 24.19 9.04
CA ARG A 20 -7.97 24.20 7.85
C ARG A 20 -7.28 22.84 7.63
N HIS A 21 -6.83 22.20 8.71
CA HIS A 21 -6.32 20.83 8.65
C HIS A 21 -7.39 19.80 8.30
N ALA A 22 -8.58 19.88 8.88
CA ALA A 22 -9.69 18.97 8.58
C ALA A 22 -10.15 19.12 7.12
N TYR A 23 -10.08 20.32 6.56
CA TYR A 23 -10.36 20.59 5.16
C TYR A 23 -9.30 19.95 4.24
N GLY A 24 -8.00 20.20 4.49
CA GLY A 24 -6.91 19.58 3.72
C GLY A 24 -6.95 18.06 3.73
N ARG A 25 -7.14 17.44 4.91
CA ARG A 25 -7.31 15.98 5.02
C ARG A 25 -8.51 15.46 4.25
N ARG A 26 -9.65 16.17 4.25
CA ARG A 26 -10.85 15.77 3.50
C ARG A 26 -10.61 15.78 1.98
N LEU A 27 -9.92 16.80 1.47
CA LEU A 27 -9.54 16.84 0.05
C LEU A 27 -8.59 15.70 -0.32
N SER A 28 -7.57 15.45 0.51
CA SER A 28 -6.63 14.35 0.32
C SER A 28 -7.34 12.99 0.28
N ARG A 29 -8.26 12.74 1.22
CA ARG A 29 -9.08 11.50 1.25
C ARG A 29 -9.99 11.34 0.05
N ALA A 30 -10.45 12.45 -0.54
CA ALA A 30 -11.28 12.43 -1.75
C ALA A 30 -10.45 12.20 -3.02
N GLY A 31 -9.13 12.00 -2.93
CA GLY A 31 -8.25 11.78 -4.08
C GLY A 31 -8.04 13.06 -4.90
N VAL A 32 -8.22 14.23 -4.31
CA VAL A 32 -7.98 15.51 -5.01
C VAL A 32 -6.48 15.68 -5.25
N GLU A 33 -6.12 16.01 -6.49
CA GLU A 33 -4.72 16.23 -6.89
C GLU A 33 -4.01 17.31 -6.03
N PRO A 34 -2.74 17.10 -5.63
CA PRO A 34 -2.01 18.03 -4.76
C PRO A 34 -1.93 19.46 -5.29
N ILE A 35 -1.95 19.67 -6.61
CA ILE A 35 -1.96 21.00 -7.22
C ILE A 35 -3.29 21.74 -6.99
N ILE A 36 -4.40 21.00 -6.93
CA ILE A 36 -5.73 21.55 -6.64
C ILE A 36 -5.84 21.82 -5.14
N ILE A 37 -5.37 20.91 -4.29
CA ILE A 37 -5.34 21.11 -2.84
C ILE A 37 -4.54 22.36 -2.47
N LYS A 38 -3.39 22.62 -3.11
CA LYS A 38 -2.62 23.86 -2.96
C LYS A 38 -3.47 25.11 -3.22
N LYS A 39 -4.28 25.11 -4.28
CA LYS A 39 -5.20 26.22 -4.61
C LYS A 39 -6.29 26.34 -3.56
N CYS A 40 -6.92 25.24 -3.15
CA CYS A 40 -7.94 25.20 -2.11
C CYS A 40 -7.44 25.74 -0.77
N LEU A 41 -6.20 25.40 -0.40
CA LEU A 41 -5.58 25.83 0.86
C LEU A 41 -4.90 27.19 0.77
N HIS A 42 -4.80 27.81 -0.42
CA HIS A 42 -4.10 29.08 -0.63
C HIS A 42 -2.62 29.00 -0.22
N HIS A 43 -1.92 27.93 -0.61
CA HIS A 43 -0.49 27.76 -0.34
C HIS A 43 0.37 28.26 -1.49
N SER A 44 1.53 28.82 -1.13
CA SER A 44 2.54 29.31 -2.08
C SER A 44 3.25 28.16 -2.81
N SER A 45 3.54 27.07 -2.10
CA SER A 45 4.20 25.87 -2.64
C SER A 45 3.36 24.60 -2.45
N ILE A 46 3.71 23.54 -3.17
CA ILE A 46 3.06 22.22 -3.03
C ILE A 46 3.47 21.58 -1.69
N GLU A 47 4.71 21.77 -1.23
CA GLU A 47 5.21 21.18 0.02
C GLU A 47 4.53 21.76 1.26
N SER A 48 4.12 23.03 1.20
CA SER A 48 3.44 23.73 2.30
C SER A 48 2.13 23.06 2.75
N GLN A 49 1.55 22.21 1.89
CA GLN A 49 0.30 21.51 2.20
C GLN A 49 0.46 20.21 2.98
N LEU A 50 1.68 19.65 3.05
CA LEU A 50 1.92 18.34 3.67
C LEU A 50 1.39 18.28 5.10
N VAL A 51 1.60 19.34 5.89
CA VAL A 51 1.14 19.46 7.28
C VAL A 51 -0.41 19.45 7.39
N TYR A 52 -1.12 19.86 6.35
CA TYR A 52 -2.59 19.92 6.30
C TYR A 52 -3.23 18.66 5.74
N THR A 53 -2.46 17.85 5.01
CA THR A 53 -2.92 16.59 4.39
C THR A 53 -2.42 15.34 5.13
N THR A 54 -1.58 15.50 6.16
CA THR A 54 -1.12 14.37 6.98
C THR A 54 -2.28 13.63 7.64
N PRO A 55 -2.26 12.29 7.65
CA PRO A 55 -3.27 11.50 8.33
C PRO A 55 -3.23 11.77 9.84
N SER A 56 -4.40 11.76 10.47
CA SER A 56 -4.51 11.82 11.93
C SER A 56 -4.05 10.50 12.56
N LEU A 57 -3.68 10.53 13.85
CA LEU A 57 -3.28 9.33 14.58
C LEU A 57 -4.33 8.20 14.47
N LYS A 58 -5.61 8.54 14.56
CA LYS A 58 -6.72 7.59 14.41
C LYS A 58 -6.70 6.87 13.05
N GLU A 59 -6.34 7.58 11.99
CA GLU A 59 -6.26 7.00 10.65
C GLU A 59 -5.02 6.13 10.48
N VAL A 60 -3.89 6.57 11.03
CA VAL A 60 -2.67 5.75 11.06
C VAL A 60 -2.95 4.44 11.80
N THR A 61 -3.56 4.50 12.99
CA THR A 61 -3.96 3.31 13.74
C THR A 61 -4.90 2.43 12.93
N LYS A 62 -5.95 3.01 12.31
CA LYS A 62 -6.90 2.23 11.49
C LYS A 62 -6.20 1.52 10.32
N ALA A 63 -5.29 2.19 9.63
CA ALA A 63 -4.54 1.61 8.52
C ALA A 63 -3.63 0.46 9.00
N LEU A 64 -2.93 0.65 10.11
CA LEU A 64 -2.10 -0.39 10.71
C LEU A 64 -2.91 -1.60 11.18
N THR A 65 -4.05 -1.37 11.84
CA THR A 65 -4.94 -2.46 12.27
C THR A 65 -5.48 -3.24 11.07
N ALA A 66 -5.92 -2.56 10.01
CA ALA A 66 -6.39 -3.22 8.79
C ALA A 66 -5.27 -4.05 8.13
N ALA A 67 -4.03 -3.55 8.09
CA ALA A 67 -2.89 -4.31 7.59
C ALA A 67 -2.59 -5.55 8.46
N THR A 68 -2.66 -5.42 9.79
CA THR A 68 -2.53 -6.56 10.69
C THR A 68 -3.62 -7.61 10.45
N GLU A 69 -4.86 -7.19 10.26
CA GLU A 69 -5.99 -8.10 9.96
C GLU A 69 -5.79 -8.84 8.63
N GLN A 70 -5.25 -8.16 7.60
CA GLN A 70 -4.90 -8.79 6.33
C GLN A 70 -3.78 -9.83 6.45
N LEU A 71 -2.81 -9.61 7.34
CA LEU A 71 -1.74 -10.57 7.61
C LEU A 71 -2.23 -11.79 8.40
N LEU A 72 -3.17 -11.60 9.33
CA LEU A 72 -3.74 -12.67 10.16
C LEU A 72 -4.78 -13.50 9.40
N ASN A 73 -5.53 -12.85 8.51
CA ASN A 73 -6.47 -13.48 7.60
C ASN A 73 -5.88 -13.37 6.19
N PRO A 74 -4.93 -14.23 5.82
CA PRO A 74 -4.58 -14.37 4.41
C PRO A 74 -5.87 -14.84 3.72
N SER A 75 -6.64 -13.89 3.20
CA SER A 75 -7.63 -14.22 2.18
C SER A 75 -6.82 -14.91 1.10
N ASP A 76 -7.15 -16.17 0.84
CA ASP A 76 -6.63 -17.01 -0.23
C ASP A 76 -6.80 -16.28 -1.56
N SER A 77 -5.99 -15.25 -1.77
CA SER A 77 -5.60 -14.81 -3.09
C SER A 77 -4.80 -16.01 -3.55
N ASN A 78 -5.46 -16.85 -4.33
CA ASN A 78 -4.88 -17.97 -5.05
C ASN A 78 -3.81 -17.48 -6.05
N GLU A 79 -2.90 -16.61 -5.63
CA GLU A 79 -1.51 -16.82 -5.97
C GLU A 79 -1.09 -18.04 -5.15
N GLU A 80 -1.47 -19.20 -5.66
CA GLU A 80 -0.55 -20.32 -5.63
C GLU A 80 0.76 -19.71 -6.13
N THR A 81 1.62 -19.28 -5.20
CA THR A 81 3.04 -19.51 -5.34
C THR A 81 3.11 -21.03 -5.40
N CYS A 82 2.77 -21.56 -6.58
CA CYS A 82 3.08 -22.89 -7.00
C CYS A 82 4.58 -22.83 -6.92
N THR A 83 5.15 -23.21 -5.78
CA THR A 83 6.53 -23.61 -5.72
C THR A 83 6.52 -24.75 -6.72
N PRO A 84 7.07 -24.53 -7.93
CA PRO A 84 7.03 -25.58 -8.93
C PRO A 84 7.62 -26.80 -8.25
N SER A 85 6.89 -27.92 -8.28
CA SER A 85 7.42 -29.19 -7.81
C SER A 85 8.84 -29.33 -8.34
N TRP A 86 9.74 -29.93 -7.55
CA TRP A 86 11.12 -30.14 -8.00
C TRP A 86 11.19 -30.76 -9.41
N GLN A 87 10.19 -31.57 -9.76
CA GLN A 87 9.99 -32.11 -11.10
C GLN A 87 9.75 -31.05 -12.19
N VAL A 88 8.91 -30.05 -11.91
CA VAL A 88 8.61 -28.93 -12.82
C VAL A 88 9.83 -28.01 -12.97
N LEU A 89 10.55 -27.73 -11.87
CA LEU A 89 11.81 -26.98 -11.91
C LEU A 89 12.86 -27.69 -12.73
N LEU A 90 13.06 -28.98 -12.50
CA LEU A 90 14.00 -29.77 -13.31
C LEU A 90 13.59 -29.80 -14.77
N GLN A 91 12.30 -29.74 -15.10
CA GLN A 91 11.83 -29.83 -16.48
C GLN A 91 11.93 -28.51 -17.24
N HIS A 92 11.75 -27.36 -16.59
CA HIS A 92 11.56 -26.05 -17.25
C HIS A 92 12.32 -24.87 -16.60
N GLY A 93 12.95 -25.07 -15.45
CA GLY A 93 13.52 -23.99 -14.64
C GLY A 93 15.00 -23.71 -14.90
N PHE A 94 15.67 -24.48 -15.78
CA PHE A 94 17.11 -24.42 -16.00
C PHE A 94 17.51 -24.24 -17.46
N ASP A 95 16.61 -23.74 -18.31
CA ASP A 95 16.86 -23.57 -19.76
C ASP A 95 18.02 -22.60 -20.05
N ASP A 96 18.28 -21.65 -19.13
CA ASP A 96 19.36 -20.67 -19.20
C ASP A 96 20.73 -21.23 -18.78
N ILE A 97 20.75 -22.12 -17.79
CA ILE A 97 21.96 -22.73 -17.23
C ILE A 97 22.34 -24.03 -17.95
N ASP A 98 21.35 -24.80 -18.43
CA ASP A 98 21.52 -26.06 -19.16
C ASP A 98 20.81 -26.04 -20.54
N PRO A 99 21.28 -25.20 -21.48
CA PRO A 99 20.65 -25.03 -22.79
C PRO A 99 20.68 -26.31 -23.64
N TYR A 100 21.51 -27.29 -23.29
CA TYR A 100 21.66 -28.55 -24.01
C TYR A 100 20.91 -29.72 -23.36
N ASN A 101 20.15 -29.47 -22.28
CA ASN A 101 19.43 -30.48 -21.50
C ASN A 101 20.33 -31.66 -21.11
N LEU A 102 21.54 -31.35 -20.62
CA LEU A 102 22.52 -32.34 -20.19
C LEU A 102 22.09 -33.00 -18.88
N PHE A 103 21.57 -32.21 -17.94
CA PHE A 103 21.25 -32.59 -16.56
C PHE A 103 19.80 -32.25 -16.17
N ALA A 104 19.22 -31.21 -16.75
CA ALA A 104 17.82 -30.80 -16.58
C ALA A 104 17.05 -30.95 -17.90
N GLY A 105 15.73 -30.84 -17.85
CA GLY A 105 14.80 -30.95 -18.98
C GLY A 105 14.01 -32.25 -19.01
N LYS A 106 13.12 -32.38 -20.01
CA LYS A 106 12.24 -33.56 -20.17
C LYS A 106 13.02 -34.87 -20.39
N ASN A 107 14.20 -34.79 -21.01
CA ASN A 107 15.05 -35.93 -21.33
C ASN A 107 16.55 -35.58 -21.11
N PRO A 108 17.02 -35.58 -19.85
CA PRO A 108 18.42 -35.25 -19.57
C PRO A 108 19.35 -36.35 -20.12
N LYS A 109 20.47 -35.93 -20.71
CA LYS A 109 21.45 -36.83 -21.33
C LYS A 109 22.30 -37.58 -20.31
N PHE A 110 22.50 -37.02 -19.13
CA PHE A 110 23.31 -37.55 -18.04
C PHE A 110 22.48 -37.67 -16.75
N GLY A 111 22.97 -38.44 -15.77
CA GLY A 111 22.35 -38.53 -14.44
C GLY A 111 21.34 -39.67 -14.23
N LYS A 112 20.96 -40.42 -15.27
CA LYS A 112 20.19 -41.67 -15.11
C LYS A 112 21.12 -42.82 -14.73
N HIS A 113 21.68 -42.79 -13.52
CA HIS A 113 22.28 -43.98 -12.92
C HIS A 113 21.31 -44.58 -11.89
N LYS A 114 21.11 -45.90 -12.00
CA LYS A 114 20.28 -46.73 -11.12
C LYS A 114 20.70 -46.61 -9.66
#